data_AF-A0A7R6WA97-F1
#
_entry.id   AF-A0A7R6WA97-F1
#
_cell.length_a   1.000
_cell.length_b   1.000
_cell.length_c   1.000
_cell.angle_alpha   90.00
_cell.angle_beta   90.00
_cell.angle_gamma   90.00
#
_symmetry.space_group_name_H-M   'P 1'
#
loop_
_entity.id
_entity.type
_entity.pdbx_description
1 polymer ?
#
loop_
_entity_poly.entity_id
_entity_poly.type
_entity_poly.pdbx_seq_one_letter_code
_entity_poly.pdbx_strand_id
1 'polypeptide(L)'
;MQNKPENLQKGAHYEELALQLLLQQGLTLVARNYHCKWGELDLLMDDQGVLVIVEVRYRKNSYYGSALESVTVTKQSKIVAAAKHYIATHKINRTIRFDVIATTGDSSPEWVKNAF
;
A
#
# COMPACT_ATOMS: atom_id res chain seq x y z
N MET A 1 -24.66 -12.81 -13.74
CA MET A 1 -23.94 -12.23 -12.58
C MET A 1 -22.49 -12.69 -12.68
N GLN A 2 -21.56 -11.79 -12.99
CA GLN A 2 -20.17 -12.15 -13.30
C GLN A 2 -19.38 -12.40 -11.99
N ASN A 3 -18.87 -13.63 -11.82
CA ASN A 3 -17.99 -14.01 -10.72
C ASN A 3 -16.65 -13.28 -10.83
N LYS A 4 -16.40 -12.33 -9.92
CA LYS A 4 -15.11 -11.66 -9.76
C LYS A 4 -14.16 -12.64 -9.05
N PRO A 5 -12.95 -12.93 -9.57
CA PRO A 5 -12.06 -13.94 -8.99
C PRO A 5 -11.77 -13.67 -7.51
N GLU A 6 -11.80 -14.70 -6.67
CA GLU A 6 -11.65 -14.61 -5.20
C GLU A 6 -10.45 -13.77 -4.75
N ASN A 7 -9.36 -13.78 -5.51
CA ASN A 7 -8.16 -13.00 -5.21
C ASN A 7 -8.39 -11.48 -5.28
N LEU A 8 -9.27 -10.99 -6.16
CA LEU A 8 -9.60 -9.57 -6.26
C LEU A 8 -10.50 -9.10 -5.11
N GLN A 9 -11.39 -9.96 -4.62
CA GLN A 9 -12.26 -9.64 -3.48
C GLN A 9 -11.47 -9.62 -2.17
N LYS A 10 -10.50 -10.54 -2.01
CA LYS A 10 -9.57 -10.54 -0.88
C LYS A 10 -8.68 -9.29 -0.87
N GLY A 11 -8.13 -8.90 -2.02
CA GLY A 11 -7.32 -7.67 -2.14
C GLY A 11 -8.08 -6.42 -1.64
N ALA A 12 -9.30 -6.20 -2.14
CA ALA A 12 -10.13 -5.07 -1.73
C ALA A 12 -10.48 -5.07 -0.23
N HIS A 13 -10.73 -6.24 0.35
CA HIS A 13 -11.01 -6.35 1.78
C HIS A 13 -9.82 -5.91 2.65
N TYR A 14 -8.60 -6.38 2.34
CA TYR A 14 -7.41 -6.00 3.11
C TYR A 14 -6.97 -4.56 2.85
N GLU A 15 -7.20 -4.03 1.65
CA GLU A 15 -7.01 -2.61 1.37
C GLU A 15 -7.93 -1.74 2.22
N GLU A 16 -9.20 -2.13 2.38
CA GLU A 16 -10.15 -1.41 3.23
C GLU A 16 -9.72 -1.47 4.71
N LEU A 17 -9.31 -2.64 5.22
CA LEU A 17 -8.79 -2.76 6.58
C LEU A 17 -7.54 -1.89 6.81
N ALA A 18 -6.63 -1.86 5.84
CA ALA A 18 -5.44 -1.01 5.87
C ALA A 18 -5.81 0.47 5.89
N LEU A 19 -6.76 0.88 5.05
CA LEU A 19 -7.28 2.24 5.01
C LEU A 19 -7.90 2.65 6.35
N GLN A 20 -8.78 1.82 6.91
CA GLN A 20 -9.43 2.09 8.20
C GLN A 20 -8.39 2.24 9.33
N LEU A 21 -7.37 1.38 9.37
CA LEU A 21 -6.27 1.53 10.31
C LEU A 21 -5.59 2.89 10.17
N LEU A 22 -5.21 3.30 8.96
CA LEU A 22 -4.50 4.56 8.73
C LEU A 22 -5.35 5.79 9.06
N LEU A 23 -6.65 5.75 8.73
CA LEU A 23 -7.61 6.80 9.10
C LEU A 23 -7.74 6.93 10.62
N GLN A 24 -7.80 5.81 11.35
CA GLN A 24 -7.84 5.80 12.82
C GLN A 24 -6.53 6.34 13.44
N GLN A 25 -5.41 6.19 12.74
CA GLN A 25 -4.11 6.78 13.13
C GLN A 25 -3.99 8.27 12.76
N GLY A 26 -5.03 8.88 12.17
CA GLY A 26 -5.10 10.30 11.87
C GLY A 26 -4.56 10.70 10.49
N LEU A 27 -4.24 9.73 9.62
CA LEU A 27 -3.85 10.03 8.24
C LEU A 27 -5.10 10.33 7.41
N THR A 28 -4.93 11.10 6.35
CA THR A 28 -6.03 11.38 5.40
C THR A 28 -5.76 10.72 4.06
N LEU A 29 -6.80 10.17 3.44
CA LEU A 29 -6.67 9.51 2.13
C LEU A 29 -6.49 10.55 1.02
N VAL A 30 -5.43 10.39 0.22
CA VAL A 30 -5.15 11.20 -0.97
C VAL A 30 -5.65 10.50 -2.23
N ALA A 31 -5.30 9.21 -2.39
CA ALA A 31 -5.73 8.38 -3.51
C ALA A 31 -5.63 6.90 -3.14
N ARG A 32 -6.36 6.04 -3.87
CA ARG A 32 -6.24 4.58 -3.78
C ARG A 32 -6.29 3.94 -5.16
N ASN A 33 -5.74 2.74 -5.31
CA ASN A 33 -5.72 1.98 -6.56
C ASN A 33 -5.21 2.84 -7.74
N TYR A 34 -4.08 3.53 -7.55
CA TYR A 34 -3.50 4.34 -8.61
C TYR A 34 -2.72 3.44 -9.58
N HIS A 35 -3.07 3.50 -10.87
CA HIS A 35 -2.40 2.73 -11.91
C HIS A 35 -1.72 3.64 -12.92
N CYS A 36 -0.52 3.27 -13.34
CA CYS A 36 0.19 3.89 -14.44
C CYS A 36 0.96 2.83 -15.24
N LYS A 37 1.57 3.22 -16.36
CA LYS A 37 2.34 2.30 -17.21
C LYS A 37 3.54 1.63 -16.52
N TRP A 38 3.96 2.14 -15.36
CA TRP A 38 5.14 1.66 -14.63
C TRP A 38 4.80 0.76 -13.43
N GLY A 39 3.53 0.71 -13.03
CA GLY A 39 3.09 -0.03 -11.85
C GLY A 39 1.83 0.53 -11.23
N GLU A 40 1.55 0.05 -10.04
CA GLU A 40 0.37 0.41 -9.24
C GLU A 40 0.79 0.84 -7.83
N LEU A 41 -0.05 1.66 -7.20
CA LEU A 41 0.06 2.07 -5.81
C LEU A 41 -1.27 1.80 -5.12
N ASP A 42 -1.26 1.04 -4.02
CA ASP A 42 -2.49 0.64 -3.33
C ASP A 42 -3.13 1.83 -2.63
N LEU A 43 -2.41 2.49 -1.71
CA LEU A 43 -2.90 3.65 -0.97
C LEU A 43 -1.86 4.79 -0.98
N LEU A 44 -2.36 6.01 -1.14
CA LEU A 44 -1.60 7.24 -0.96
C LEU A 44 -2.28 8.03 0.16
N MET A 45 -1.54 8.35 1.20
CA MET A 45 -2.04 9.02 2.39
C MET A 45 -1.27 10.31 2.66
N ASP A 46 -1.91 11.26 3.31
CA ASP A 46 -1.26 12.42 3.91
C ASP A 46 -1.08 12.17 5.41
N ASP A 47 0.17 12.25 5.85
CA ASP A 47 0.59 12.21 7.25
C ASP A 47 1.22 13.56 7.58
N GLN A 48 0.39 14.53 7.96
CA GLN A 48 0.81 15.89 8.35
C GLN A 48 1.68 16.56 7.27
N GLY A 49 1.27 16.46 6.00
CA GLY A 49 1.99 17.03 4.86
C GLY A 49 3.06 16.12 4.23
N VAL A 50 3.33 14.94 4.82
CA VAL A 50 4.12 13.88 4.18
C VAL A 50 3.21 13.03 3.31
N LEU A 51 3.56 12.84 2.03
CA LEU A 51 2.85 11.89 1.16
C LEU A 51 3.38 10.49 1.42
N VAL A 52 2.55 9.65 2.01
CA VAL A 52 2.88 8.26 2.34
C VAL A 52 2.33 7.34 1.27
N ILE A 53 3.21 6.60 0.61
CA ILE A 53 2.85 5.53 -0.31
C ILE A 53 2.79 4.23 0.51
N VAL A 54 1.62 3.60 0.60
CA VAL A 54 1.42 2.39 1.39
C VAL A 54 1.12 1.22 0.46
N GLU A 55 1.94 0.17 0.57
CA GLU A 55 1.69 -1.12 -0.06
C GLU A 55 0.97 -2.06 0.94
N VAL A 56 -0.11 -2.72 0.49
CA VAL A 56 -0.93 -3.61 1.32
C VAL A 56 -0.63 -5.07 0.98
N ARG A 57 -0.22 -5.84 1.98
CA ARG A 57 0.18 -7.24 1.83
C ARG A 57 -0.68 -8.13 2.71
N TYR A 58 -1.32 -9.12 2.10
CA TYR A 58 -1.96 -10.22 2.83
C TYR A 58 -1.16 -11.51 2.68
N ARG A 59 -1.06 -12.27 3.77
CA ARG A 59 -0.54 -13.64 3.79
C ARG A 59 -1.50 -14.54 4.50
N LYS A 60 -1.68 -15.75 3.95
CA LYS A 60 -2.51 -16.77 4.59
C LYS A 60 -1.86 -17.29 5.89
N ASN A 61 -0.54 -17.53 5.86
CA ASN A 61 0.22 -18.11 6.96
C ASN A 61 1.56 -17.35 7.15
N SER A 62 2.13 -17.38 8.35
CA SER A 62 3.39 -16.71 8.73
C SER A 62 4.68 -17.42 8.29
N TYR A 63 4.59 -18.59 7.63
CA TYR A 63 5.77 -19.41 7.27
C TYR A 63 6.73 -18.75 6.26
N TYR A 64 6.30 -17.71 5.54
CA TYR A 64 7.07 -17.05 4.49
C TYR A 64 7.46 -15.63 4.93
N GLY A 65 8.57 -15.50 5.67
CA GLY A 65 9.30 -14.25 5.91
C GLY A 65 8.60 -13.12 6.68
N SER A 66 9.26 -11.97 6.88
CA SER A 66 8.72 -10.73 7.49
C SER A 66 7.93 -9.87 6.49
N ALA A 67 7.10 -8.91 6.95
CA ALA A 67 6.37 -7.95 6.11
C ALA A 67 7.23 -7.37 4.97
N LEU A 68 8.42 -6.91 5.33
CA LEU A 68 9.43 -6.33 4.44
C LEU A 68 9.94 -7.32 3.39
N GLU A 69 10.17 -8.58 3.76
CA GLU A 69 10.64 -9.61 2.83
C GLU A 69 9.62 -9.93 1.72
N SER A 70 8.32 -9.66 1.93
CA SER A 70 7.34 -9.82 0.84
C SER A 70 7.33 -8.68 -0.17
N VAL A 71 7.94 -7.54 0.16
CA VAL A 71 8.09 -6.43 -0.77
C VAL A 71 9.48 -6.54 -1.38
N THR A 72 9.59 -7.45 -2.34
CA THR A 72 10.85 -7.75 -3.03
C THR A 72 11.43 -6.50 -3.69
N VAL A 73 12.74 -6.48 -3.93
CA VAL A 73 13.44 -5.37 -4.61
C VAL A 73 12.77 -5.01 -5.95
N THR A 74 12.31 -6.01 -6.69
CA THR A 74 11.55 -5.81 -7.94
C THR A 74 10.23 -5.10 -7.70
N LYS A 75 9.50 -5.45 -6.62
CA LYS A 75 8.24 -4.79 -6.27
C LYS A 75 8.48 -3.35 -5.78
N GLN A 76 9.48 -3.14 -4.92
CA GLN A 76 9.91 -1.80 -4.50
C GLN A 76 10.23 -0.91 -5.70
N SER A 77 10.98 -1.42 -6.68
CA SER A 77 11.35 -0.67 -7.89
C SER A 77 10.13 -0.22 -8.70
N LYS A 78 9.08 -1.07 -8.81
CA LYS A 78 7.82 -0.71 -9.48
C LYS A 78 7.03 0.34 -8.70
N ILE A 79 6.96 0.19 -7.38
CA ILE A 79 6.28 1.16 -6.49
C ILE A 79 6.97 2.52 -6.60
N VAL A 80 8.30 2.56 -6.52
CA VAL A 80 9.08 3.81 -6.67
C VAL A 80 8.86 4.43 -8.06
N ALA A 81 8.82 3.64 -9.12
CA ALA A 81 8.56 4.16 -10.47
C ALA A 81 7.14 4.74 -10.61
N ALA A 82 6.13 4.06 -10.06
CA ALA A 82 4.75 4.54 -10.05
C ALA A 82 4.58 5.80 -9.18
N ALA A 83 5.25 5.86 -8.02
CA ALA A 83 5.26 7.05 -7.15
C ALA A 83 5.90 8.25 -7.85
N LYS A 84 7.06 8.07 -8.51
CA LYS A 84 7.70 9.12 -9.32
C LYS A 84 6.77 9.65 -10.41
N HIS A 85 6.04 8.75 -11.08
CA HIS A 85 5.05 9.13 -12.08
C HIS A 85 3.92 9.96 -11.43
N TYR A 86 3.33 9.50 -10.33
CA TYR A 86 2.29 10.22 -9.61
C TYR A 86 2.73 11.64 -9.21
N ILE A 87 3.93 11.76 -8.61
CA ILE A 87 4.52 13.02 -8.17
C ILE A 87 4.68 14.00 -9.35
N ALA A 88 5.24 13.53 -10.47
CA ALA A 88 5.44 14.35 -11.65
C ALA A 88 4.11 14.79 -12.28
N THR A 89 3.14 13.89 -12.39
CA THR A 89 1.80 14.19 -12.96
C THR A 89 1.05 15.24 -12.14
N HIS A 90 1.13 15.16 -10.81
CA HIS A 90 0.37 16.04 -9.91
C HIS A 90 1.20 17.21 -9.36
N LYS A 91 2.45 17.37 -9.82
CA LYS A 91 3.39 18.42 -9.38
C LYS A 91 3.54 18.49 -7.85
N ILE A 92 3.60 17.32 -7.20
CA ILE A 92 3.71 17.22 -5.75
C ILE A 92 5.10 17.69 -5.31
N ASN A 93 5.13 18.62 -4.36
CA ASN A 93 6.36 19.08 -3.70
C ASN A 93 6.25 18.83 -2.19
N ARG A 94 6.36 17.56 -1.79
CA ARG A 94 6.23 17.09 -0.41
C ARG A 94 7.27 16.02 -0.13
N THR A 95 7.61 15.83 1.14
CA THR A 95 8.37 14.65 1.57
C THR A 95 7.56 13.40 1.25
N ILE A 96 8.25 12.36 0.79
CA ILE A 96 7.65 11.07 0.44
C ILE A 96 8.15 10.03 1.43
N ARG A 97 7.24 9.16 1.89
CA ARG A 97 7.56 7.99 2.72
C ARG A 97 6.95 6.74 2.10
N PHE A 98 7.65 5.61 2.16
CA PHE A 98 7.11 4.32 1.74
C PHE A 98 6.86 3.46 2.98
N ASP A 99 5.61 3.04 3.15
CA ASP A 99 5.17 2.21 4.27
C ASP A 99 4.58 0.90 3.73
N VAL A 100 4.48 -0.10 4.60
CA VAL A 100 3.81 -1.38 4.31
C VAL A 100 2.78 -1.65 5.38
N ILE A 101 1.59 -2.10 4.98
CA ILE A 101 0.64 -2.75 5.88
C ILE A 101 0.59 -4.24 5.56
N ALA A 102 0.84 -5.07 6.56
CA ALA A 102 0.85 -6.52 6.42
C ALA A 102 -0.21 -7.18 7.32
N THR A 103 -1.03 -8.05 6.75
CA THR A 103 -2.02 -8.86 7.47
C THR A 103 -1.70 -10.34 7.30
N THR A 104 -1.69 -11.10 8.40
CA THR A 104 -1.37 -12.54 8.37
C THR A 104 -2.53 -13.36 8.94
N GLY A 105 -3.16 -14.18 8.11
CA GLY A 105 -4.35 -14.95 8.50
C GLY A 105 -5.45 -14.00 8.97
N ASP A 106 -5.99 -14.25 10.16
CA ASP A 106 -7.03 -13.43 10.80
C ASP A 106 -6.46 -12.41 11.81
N SER A 107 -5.14 -12.16 11.77
CA SER A 107 -4.51 -11.17 12.66
C SER A 107 -4.93 -9.75 12.31
N SER A 108 -4.80 -8.84 13.27
CA SER A 108 -4.86 -7.40 12.98
C SER A 108 -3.76 -7.00 11.98
N PRO A 109 -3.99 -6.00 11.13
CA PRO A 109 -2.97 -5.47 10.24
C PRO A 109 -1.82 -4.83 11.03
N GLU A 110 -0.59 -5.10 10.62
CA GLU A 110 0.63 -4.49 11.13
C GLU A 110 1.08 -3.36 10.19
N TRP A 111 1.34 -2.17 10.73
CA TRP A 111 1.84 -1.03 9.96
C TRP A 111 3.34 -0.82 10.19
N VAL A 112 4.12 -1.04 9.14
CA VAL A 112 5.57 -0.83 9.11
C VAL A 112 5.89 0.48 8.40
N LYS A 113 6.35 1.47 9.16
CA LYS A 113 6.78 2.77 8.64
C LYS A 113 8.19 2.71 8.08
N ASN A 114 8.49 3.51 7.04
CA ASN A 114 9.81 3.59 6.40
C ASN A 114 10.32 2.22 5.95
N ALA A 115 9.45 1.48 5.25
CA ALA A 115 9.71 0.11 4.86
C ALA A 115 10.88 -0.02 3.86
N PHE A 116 11.08 0.98 2.99
CA PHE A 116 12.18 1.05 2.02
C PHE A 116 12.31 2.45 1.40
#